data_AF-A0A524GQY0-F1
#
_entry.id   AF-A0A524GQY0-F1
#
_cell.length_a   1.000
_cell.length_b   1.000
_cell.length_c   1.000
_cell.angle_alpha   90.00
_cell.angle_beta   90.00
_cell.angle_gamma   90.00
#
_symmetry.space_group_name_H-M   'P 1'
#
loop_
_entity.id
_entity.type
_entity.pdbx_description
1 polymer ?
#
loop_
_entity_poly.entity_id
_entity_poly.type
_entity_poly.pdbx_seq_one_letter_code
_entity_poly.pdbx_strand_id
1 'polypeptide(L)'
;MPEMRSAPIDKGVFWPALVVVLSAIVPLISYPEASAEILGGVLDFIKHQLGFLFLWFTFGVFCVLLWFAFGRYGSVRFGGPDARPEFQTLSWIGMLFCAGIGTSLPYWATIEWVYYYQAPPFGISPESAEAAEWGAMYGLFH
;
A
#
# COMPACT_ATOMS: atom_id res chain seq x y z
N MET A 1 9.97 34.12 10.42
CA MET A 1 10.28 32.70 10.13
C MET A 1 11.44 32.31 11.03
N PRO A 2 11.32 31.27 11.87
CA PRO A 2 12.49 30.72 12.52
C PRO A 2 13.47 30.26 11.44
N GLU A 3 14.76 30.56 11.59
CA GLU A 3 15.80 30.08 10.69
C GLU A 3 15.68 28.55 10.56
N MET A 4 15.45 28.05 9.34
CA MET A 4 15.62 26.63 9.06
C MET A 4 17.11 26.32 9.15
N ARG A 5 17.60 26.02 10.35
CA ARG A 5 18.90 25.36 10.53
C ARG A 5 18.85 24.08 9.70
N SER A 6 19.80 23.91 8.79
CA SER A 6 19.98 22.63 8.09
C SER A 6 20.22 21.55 9.14
N ALA A 7 19.23 20.70 9.35
CA ALA A 7 19.40 19.53 10.20
C ALA A 7 20.52 18.66 9.59
N PRO A 8 21.54 18.27 10.36
CA PRO A 8 22.59 17.40 9.84
C PRO A 8 21.98 16.04 9.46
N ILE A 9 22.57 15.38 8.46
CA ILE A 9 22.19 14.01 8.09
C ILE A 9 22.34 13.12 9.32
N ASP A 10 21.28 12.41 9.68
CA ASP A 10 21.34 11.35 10.68
C ASP A 10 22.10 10.16 10.08
N LYS A 11 23.38 10.06 10.46
CA LYS A 11 24.28 9.02 9.98
C LYS A 11 23.83 7.61 10.42
N GLY A 12 23.12 7.51 11.54
CA GLY A 12 22.59 6.26 12.07
C GLY A 12 21.43 5.71 11.24
N VAL A 13 20.71 6.58 10.52
CA VAL A 13 19.64 6.18 9.59
C VAL A 13 20.17 6.06 8.16
N PHE A 14 20.95 7.04 7.72
CA PHE A 14 21.38 7.16 6.33
C PHE A 14 22.23 5.98 5.85
N TRP A 15 23.30 5.65 6.59
CA TRP A 15 24.24 4.62 6.14
C TRP A 15 23.63 3.22 6.16
N PRO A 16 22.90 2.78 7.21
CA PRO A 16 22.24 1.49 7.17
C PRO A 16 21.20 1.38 6.04
N ALA A 17 20.39 2.42 5.81
CA ALA A 17 19.42 2.42 4.73
C ALA A 17 20.11 2.29 3.36
N LEU A 18 21.20 3.04 3.13
CA LEU A 18 21.96 2.96 1.89
C LEU A 18 22.58 1.58 1.68
N VAL A 19 23.17 0.99 2.72
CA VAL A 19 23.74 -0.36 2.65
C VAL A 19 22.66 -1.40 2.32
N VAL A 20 21.50 -1.34 2.97
CA VAL A 20 20.38 -2.26 2.69
C VAL A 20 19.95 -2.13 1.23
N VAL A 21 19.71 -0.91 0.75
CA VAL A 21 19.28 -0.66 -0.64
C VAL A 21 20.32 -1.16 -1.64
N LEU A 22 21.60 -0.82 -1.46
CA LEU A 22 22.66 -1.27 -2.37
C LEU A 22 22.84 -2.79 -2.32
N SER A 23 22.73 -3.40 -1.14
CA SER A 23 22.83 -4.86 -1.00
C SER A 23 21.70 -5.62 -1.70
N ALA A 24 20.52 -5.00 -1.84
CA ALA A 24 19.43 -5.56 -2.64
C ALA A 24 19.64 -5.33 -4.15
N ILE A 25 20.08 -4.13 -4.54
CA ILE A 25 20.20 -3.75 -5.96
C ILE A 25 21.36 -4.48 -6.65
N VAL A 26 22.52 -4.60 -6.00
CA VAL A 26 23.72 -5.16 -6.63
C VAL A 26 23.50 -6.60 -7.14
N PRO A 27 22.93 -7.54 -6.35
CA PRO A 27 22.61 -8.88 -6.83
C PRO A 27 21.57 -8.88 -7.96
N LEU A 28 20.54 -8.04 -7.87
CA LEU A 28 19.48 -7.97 -8.90
C LEU A 28 20.03 -7.61 -10.27
N ILE A 29 21.01 -6.70 -10.32
CA ILE A 29 21.65 -6.29 -11.57
C ILE A 29 22.69 -7.31 -12.03
N SER A 30 23.46 -7.89 -11.09
CA SER A 30 24.60 -8.75 -11.44
C SER A 30 24.19 -10.18 -11.79
N TYR A 31 23.09 -10.68 -11.22
CA TYR A 31 22.61 -12.06 -11.36
C TYR A 31 21.08 -12.10 -11.48
N PRO A 32 20.50 -11.59 -12.59
CA PRO A 32 19.06 -11.39 -12.70
C PRO A 32 18.24 -12.69 -12.64
N GLU A 33 18.69 -13.77 -13.30
CA GLU A 33 17.97 -15.05 -13.34
C GLU A 33 17.93 -15.71 -11.96
N ALA A 34 19.08 -15.81 -11.30
CA ALA A 34 19.17 -16.37 -9.95
C ALA A 34 18.37 -15.52 -8.93
N SER A 35 18.40 -14.19 -9.08
CA SER A 35 17.61 -13.30 -8.24
C SER A 35 16.11 -13.49 -8.44
N ALA A 36 15.65 -13.68 -9.68
CA ALA A 36 14.25 -13.93 -9.97
C ALA A 36 13.76 -15.26 -9.38
N GLU A 37 14.57 -16.32 -9.45
CA GLU A 37 14.26 -17.62 -8.85
C GLU A 37 14.11 -17.50 -7.33
N ILE A 38 15.09 -16.88 -6.66
CA ILE A 38 15.07 -16.69 -5.21
C ILE A 38 13.88 -15.83 -4.79
N LEU A 39 13.66 -14.68 -5.45
CA LEU A 39 12.55 -13.80 -5.13
C LEU A 39 11.19 -14.45 -5.40
N GLY A 40 11.08 -15.25 -6.44
CA GLY A 40 9.88 -16.06 -6.71
C GLY A 40 9.58 -17.01 -5.56
N GLY A 41 10.59 -17.76 -5.10
CA GLY A 41 10.45 -18.67 -3.95
C GLY A 41 10.08 -17.95 -2.65
N VAL A 42 10.67 -16.78 -2.38
CA VAL A 42 10.32 -15.95 -1.22
C VAL A 42 8.89 -15.43 -1.33
N LEU A 43 8.49 -14.93 -2.50
CA LEU A 43 7.13 -14.45 -2.74
C LEU A 43 6.10 -15.57 -2.55
N ASP A 44 6.38 -16.76 -3.09
CA ASP A 44 5.53 -17.93 -2.91
C ASP A 44 5.41 -18.34 -1.44
N PHE A 45 6.52 -18.35 -0.70
CA PHE A 45 6.50 -18.60 0.74
C PHE A 45 5.61 -17.57 1.47
N ILE A 46 5.79 -16.27 1.19
CA ILE A 46 5.02 -15.20 1.84
C ILE A 46 3.53 -15.36 1.52
N LYS A 47 3.16 -15.55 0.25
CA LYS A 47 1.75 -15.73 -0.17
C LYS A 47 1.09 -16.90 0.54
N HIS A 48 1.73 -18.06 0.55
CA HIS A 48 1.11 -19.30 1.05
C HIS A 48 1.18 -19.45 2.56
N GLN A 49 2.30 -19.06 3.18
CA GLN A 49 2.51 -19.26 4.62
C GLN A 49 2.10 -18.05 5.46
N LEU A 50 2.23 -16.83 4.92
CA LEU A 50 1.98 -15.59 5.67
C LEU A 50 0.77 -14.81 5.15
N GLY A 51 0.13 -15.23 4.04
CA GLY A 51 -1.01 -14.52 3.46
C GLY A 51 -2.17 -14.28 4.44
N PHE A 52 -2.42 -15.24 5.35
CA PHE A 52 -3.42 -15.07 6.40
C PHE A 52 -3.11 -13.91 7.36
N LEU A 53 -1.83 -13.64 7.64
CA LEU A 53 -1.43 -12.52 8.49
C LEU A 53 -1.75 -11.19 7.81
N PHE A 54 -1.56 -11.07 6.49
CA PHE A 54 -1.94 -9.87 5.74
C PHE A 54 -3.45 -9.64 5.82
N LEU A 55 -4.27 -10.67 5.63
CA LEU A 55 -5.74 -10.55 5.72
C LEU A 55 -6.20 -10.10 7.11
N TRP A 56 -5.73 -10.77 8.17
CA TRP A 56 -6.09 -10.41 9.54
C TRP A 56 -5.56 -9.05 9.96
N PHE A 57 -4.36 -8.70 9.53
CA PHE A 57 -3.78 -7.38 9.80
C PHE A 57 -4.60 -6.27 9.14
N THR A 58 -4.92 -6.40 7.85
CA THR A 58 -5.74 -5.42 7.12
C THR A 58 -7.13 -5.28 7.75
N PHE A 59 -7.79 -6.40 8.08
CA PHE A 59 -9.07 -6.38 8.77
C PHE A 59 -8.96 -5.74 10.16
N GLY A 60 -7.91 -6.06 10.92
CA GLY A 60 -7.66 -5.49 12.23
C GLY A 60 -7.44 -3.97 12.17
N VAL A 61 -6.64 -3.49 11.22
CA VAL A 61 -6.44 -2.05 10.98
C VAL A 61 -7.75 -1.38 10.60
N PHE A 62 -8.56 -1.99 9.73
CA PHE A 62 -9.88 -1.46 9.38
C PHE A 62 -10.78 -1.30 10.61
N CYS A 63 -10.87 -2.31 11.48
CA CYS A 63 -11.62 -2.22 12.73
C CYS A 63 -11.07 -1.12 13.66
N VAL A 64 -9.75 -0.98 13.76
CA VAL A 64 -9.11 0.08 14.56
C VAL A 64 -9.44 1.47 14.00
N LEU A 65 -9.43 1.65 12.68
CA LEU A 65 -9.82 2.90 12.05
C LEU A 65 -11.29 3.25 12.30
N LEU A 66 -12.21 2.27 12.22
CA LEU A 66 -13.61 2.46 12.60
C LEU A 66 -13.74 2.85 14.08
N TRP A 67 -12.97 2.21 14.96
CA TRP A 67 -12.96 2.56 16.37
C TRP A 67 -12.41 3.96 16.63
N PHE A 68 -11.39 4.41 15.90
CA PHE A 68 -10.93 5.80 15.99
C PHE A 68 -11.98 6.78 15.45
N ALA A 69 -12.64 6.46 14.34
CA ALA A 69 -13.63 7.33 13.70
C ALA A 69 -14.91 7.48 14.54
N PHE A 70 -15.45 6.38 15.08
CA PHE A 70 -16.74 6.35 15.77
C PHE A 70 -16.63 6.23 17.29
N GLY A 71 -15.45 5.92 17.82
CA GLY A 71 -15.22 5.74 19.25
C GLY A 71 -14.85 7.04 19.97
N ARG A 72 -14.38 6.90 21.21
CA ARG A 72 -14.07 8.01 22.13
C ARG A 72 -13.03 9.02 21.60
N TYR A 73 -12.25 8.63 20.60
CA TYR A 73 -11.17 9.44 20.06
C TYR A 73 -11.54 10.20 18.78
N GLY A 74 -12.74 9.97 18.20
CA GLY A 74 -13.13 10.61 16.95
C GLY A 74 -13.27 12.14 17.02
N SER A 75 -13.43 12.69 18.23
CA SER A 75 -13.49 14.14 18.48
C SER A 75 -12.15 14.77 18.86
N VAL A 76 -11.07 13.98 18.99
CA VAL A 76 -9.75 14.49 19.36
C VAL A 76 -9.15 15.27 18.20
N ARG A 77 -8.70 16.50 18.48
CA ARG A 77 -8.03 17.37 17.51
C ARG A 77 -6.51 17.23 17.62
N PHE A 78 -5.87 16.91 16.50
CA PHE A 78 -4.41 16.96 16.38
C PHE A 78 -3.95 18.42 16.48
N GLY A 79 -2.99 18.69 17.37
CA GLY A 79 -2.53 20.05 17.69
C GLY A 79 -3.19 20.69 18.93
N GLY A 80 -4.12 20.00 19.61
CA GLY A 80 -4.72 20.45 20.86
C GLY A 80 -6.18 20.93 20.74
N PRO A 81 -6.84 21.29 21.86
CA PRO A 81 -8.27 21.59 21.90
C PRO A 81 -8.70 22.75 20.98
N ASP A 82 -7.86 23.78 20.90
CA ASP A 82 -8.13 25.01 20.13
C ASP A 82 -7.57 24.95 18.70
N ALA A 83 -6.98 23.83 18.29
CA ALA A 83 -6.45 23.67 16.95
C ALA A 83 -7.54 23.84 15.90
N ARG A 84 -7.22 24.57 14.83
CA ARG A 84 -8.08 24.79 13.66
C ARG A 84 -7.44 24.14 12.44
N PRO A 85 -8.22 23.64 11.48
CA PRO A 85 -7.67 23.12 10.22
C PRO A 85 -6.81 24.17 9.53
N GLU A 86 -5.59 23.79 9.16
CA GLU A 86 -4.67 24.65 8.38
C GLU A 86 -5.15 24.84 6.94
N PHE A 87 -5.88 23.85 6.41
CA PHE A 87 -6.40 23.84 5.05
C PHE A 87 -7.92 23.75 5.06
N GLN A 88 -8.56 24.38 4.06
CA GLN A 88 -9.99 24.19 3.82
C GLN A 88 -10.26 22.72 3.46
N THR A 89 -11.44 22.22 3.83
CA THR A 89 -11.81 20.80 3.66
C THR A 89 -11.63 20.30 2.22
N LEU A 90 -12.03 21.10 1.22
CA LEU A 90 -11.88 20.70 -0.17
C LEU A 90 -10.41 20.59 -0.59
N SER A 91 -9.57 21.55 -0.18
CA SER A 91 -8.13 21.50 -0.43
C SER A 91 -7.48 20.30 0.28
N TRP A 92 -7.91 19.99 1.51
CA TRP A 92 -7.42 18.84 2.27
C TRP A 92 -7.77 17.50 1.60
N ILE A 93 -9.02 17.33 1.14
CA ILE A 93 -9.44 16.15 0.36
C ILE A 93 -8.61 16.04 -0.93
N GLY A 94 -8.39 17.16 -1.63
CA GLY A 94 -7.54 17.19 -2.81
C GLY A 94 -6.10 16.74 -2.54
N MET A 95 -5.50 17.17 -1.42
CA MET A 95 -4.17 16.72 -1.00
C MET A 95 -4.12 15.22 -0.71
N LEU A 96 -5.16 14.64 -0.09
CA LEU A 96 -5.25 13.20 0.13
C LEU A 96 -5.26 12.42 -1.19
N PHE A 97 -6.01 12.91 -2.19
CA PHE A 97 -6.05 12.30 -3.52
C PHE A 97 -4.66 12.36 -4.20
N CYS A 98 -3.98 13.52 -4.14
CA CYS A 98 -2.64 13.66 -4.70
C CYS A 98 -1.57 12.84 -3.98
N ALA A 99 -1.67 12.67 -2.66
CA ALA A 99 -0.71 11.88 -1.88
C ALA A 99 -0.95 10.37 -2.03
N GLY A 100 -2.20 9.94 -2.16
CA GLY A 100 -2.59 8.53 -2.23
C GLY A 100 -2.49 7.91 -3.63
N ILE A 101 -2.59 8.70 -4.69
CA ILE A 101 -2.65 8.20 -6.05
C ILE A 101 -1.27 8.25 -6.72
N GLY A 102 -0.59 7.11 -6.66
CA GLY A 102 0.65 6.86 -7.40
C GLY A 102 0.42 6.42 -8.84
N THR A 103 1.51 6.29 -9.60
CA THR A 103 1.52 5.77 -10.98
C THR A 103 0.98 4.34 -11.09
N SER A 104 0.95 3.59 -9.98
CA SER A 104 0.37 2.25 -9.92
C SER A 104 -1.14 2.24 -10.12
N LEU A 105 -1.88 3.27 -9.67
CA LEU A 105 -3.34 3.27 -9.75
C LEU A 105 -3.82 3.32 -11.21
N PRO A 106 -3.38 4.25 -12.09
CA PRO A 106 -3.81 4.22 -13.49
C PRO A 106 -3.43 2.93 -14.22
N TYR A 107 -2.29 2.33 -13.87
CA TYR A 107 -1.85 1.06 -14.43
C TYR A 107 -2.80 -0.08 -14.06
N TRP A 108 -3.00 -0.33 -12.75
CA TRP A 108 -3.84 -1.43 -12.28
C TRP A 108 -5.31 -1.19 -12.55
N ALA A 109 -5.84 0.03 -12.40
CA ALA A 109 -7.24 0.35 -12.71
C ALA A 109 -7.62 0.01 -14.16
N THR A 110 -6.65 0.01 -15.08
CA THR A 110 -6.89 -0.32 -16.48
C THR A 110 -6.89 -1.82 -16.75
N ILE A 111 -6.03 -2.59 -16.07
CA ILE A 111 -5.75 -3.99 -16.44
C ILE A 111 -6.18 -5.03 -15.41
N GLU A 112 -6.39 -4.64 -14.15
CA GLU A 112 -6.59 -5.57 -13.05
C GLU A 112 -7.82 -6.46 -13.27
N TRP A 113 -8.91 -5.89 -13.78
CA TRP A 113 -10.14 -6.63 -14.11
C TRP A 113 -9.88 -7.78 -15.09
N VAL A 114 -8.90 -7.63 -16.01
CA VAL A 114 -8.55 -8.67 -17.00
C VAL A 114 -8.00 -9.90 -16.28
N TYR A 115 -7.19 -9.69 -15.23
CA TYR A 115 -6.65 -10.80 -14.44
C TYR A 115 -7.75 -11.58 -13.73
N TYR A 116 -8.76 -10.89 -13.19
CA TYR A 116 -9.92 -11.57 -12.59
C TYR A 116 -10.84 -12.23 -13.60
N TYR A 117 -10.92 -11.70 -14.82
CA TYR A 117 -11.70 -12.32 -15.88
C TYR A 117 -11.04 -13.61 -16.40
N GLN A 118 -9.71 -13.62 -16.54
CA GLN A 118 -8.94 -14.76 -17.07
C GLN A 118 -8.57 -15.80 -16.00
N ALA A 119 -8.40 -15.38 -14.74
CA ALA A 119 -8.07 -16.24 -13.63
C ALA A 119 -8.95 -15.90 -12.41
N PRO A 120 -10.27 -16.11 -12.50
CA PRO A 120 -11.20 -15.73 -11.44
C PRO A 120 -10.97 -16.58 -10.16
N PRO A 121 -11.27 -16.03 -8.98
CA PRO A 121 -11.22 -16.76 -7.72
C PRO A 121 -12.34 -17.81 -7.62
N PHE A 122 -12.33 -18.58 -6.53
CA PHE A 122 -13.42 -19.50 -6.13
C PHE A 122 -13.74 -20.65 -7.12
N GLY A 123 -12.84 -20.94 -8.06
CA GLY A 123 -13.01 -22.02 -9.03
C GLY A 123 -14.00 -21.69 -10.15
N ILE A 124 -14.30 -20.41 -10.36
CA ILE A 124 -15.15 -19.93 -11.45
C ILE A 124 -14.47 -20.21 -12.79
N SER A 125 -15.26 -20.51 -13.82
CA SER A 125 -14.73 -20.72 -15.17
C SER A 125 -14.16 -19.41 -15.73
N PRO A 126 -12.90 -19.41 -16.20
CA PRO A 126 -12.32 -18.27 -16.93
C PRO A 126 -13.21 -17.80 -18.06
N GLU A 127 -13.18 -16.50 -18.32
CA GLU A 127 -13.85 -15.84 -19.43
C GLU A 127 -15.39 -15.97 -19.46
N SER A 128 -15.99 -16.45 -18.37
CA SER A 128 -17.44 -16.58 -18.22
C SER A 128 -18.12 -15.26 -17.85
N ALA A 129 -19.45 -15.21 -17.97
CA ALA A 129 -20.24 -14.07 -17.49
C ALA A 129 -20.02 -13.82 -15.98
N GLU A 130 -19.93 -14.89 -15.18
CA GLU A 130 -19.67 -14.80 -13.74
C GLU A 130 -18.27 -14.23 -13.46
N ALA A 131 -17.25 -14.64 -14.22
CA ALA A 131 -15.90 -14.06 -14.10
C ALA A 131 -15.88 -12.56 -14.42
N ALA A 132 -16.70 -12.10 -15.38
CA ALA A 132 -16.82 -10.68 -15.71
C ALA A 132 -17.45 -9.86 -14.56
N GLU A 133 -18.45 -10.42 -13.87
CA GLU A 133 -19.07 -9.79 -12.70
C GLU A 133 -18.04 -9.63 -11.57
N TRP A 134 -17.29 -10.68 -11.25
CA TRP A 134 -16.24 -10.60 -10.23
C TRP A 134 -15.10 -9.65 -10.64
N GLY A 135 -14.71 -9.63 -11.91
CA GLY A 135 -13.66 -8.74 -12.39
C GLY A 135 -14.01 -7.26 -12.25
N ALA A 136 -15.29 -6.90 -12.33
CA ALA A 136 -15.75 -5.54 -12.08
C ALA A 136 -15.76 -5.16 -10.58
N MET A 137 -15.87 -6.14 -9.69
CA MET A 137 -16.04 -5.90 -8.24
C MET A 137 -14.74 -6.02 -7.44
N TYR A 138 -13.86 -6.97 -7.78
CA TYR A 138 -12.70 -7.30 -6.97
C TYR A 138 -11.68 -6.16 -6.88
N GLY A 139 -11.53 -5.38 -7.95
CA GLY A 139 -10.68 -4.18 -7.95
C GLY A 139 -11.17 -3.05 -7.03
N LEU A 140 -12.43 -3.06 -6.57
CA LEU A 140 -12.91 -2.11 -5.54
C LEU A 140 -12.53 -2.54 -4.11
N PHE A 141 -12.22 -3.83 -3.92
CA PHE A 141 -11.78 -4.35 -2.64
C PHE A 141 -10.28 -4.10 -2.40
N HIS A 142 -9.48 -4.08 -3.47
CA HIS A 142 -8.06 -3.72 -3.43
C HIS A 142 -7.83 -2.20 -3.40
#